data_AF-A0A669QSH1-F1
#
_entry.id   AF-A0A669QSH1-F1
#
_cell.length_a   1.000
_cell.length_b   1.000
_cell.length_c   1.000
_cell.angle_alpha   90.00
_cell.angle_beta   90.00
_cell.angle_gamma   90.00
#
_symmetry.space_group_name_H-M   'P 1'
#
loop_
_entity.id
_entity.type
_entity.pdbx_description
1 polymer ?
#
loop_
_entity_poly.entity_id
_entity_poly.type
_entity_poly.pdbx_seq_one_letter_code
_entity_poly.pdbx_strand_id
1 'polypeptide(L)' 'MPLYEGLGSGGEKTAVVLDLGEAFTKCGFAGETGPRCIIPSEIKKPDVSKPVKVVQYNINTEELYSYLKEFIHMLYFR' A
#
# COMPACT_ATOMS: atom_id res chain seq x y z
N MET A 1 -15.85 0.22 -16.63
CA MET A 1 -15.51 0.83 -15.34
C MET A 1 -14.81 2.16 -15.61
N PRO A 2 -15.42 3.32 -15.32
CA PRO A 2 -14.89 4.64 -15.69
C PRO A 2 -13.79 5.17 -14.75
N LEU A 3 -13.51 4.49 -13.64
CA LEU A 3 -12.56 4.97 -12.63
C LEU A 3 -11.10 5.01 -13.11
N TYR A 4 -10.76 4.35 -14.22
CA TYR A 4 -9.41 4.39 -14.80
C TYR A 4 -9.16 5.59 -15.71
N GLU A 5 -10.21 6.23 -16.26
CA GLU A 5 -10.06 7.36 -17.20
C GLU A 5 -9.66 8.67 -16.50
N GLY A 6 -9.87 8.79 -15.19
CA GLY A 6 -9.50 9.98 -14.41
C GLY A 6 -8.01 10.06 -14.02
N LEU A 7 -7.26 8.97 -14.11
CA LEU A 7 -5.82 8.95 -13.80
C LEU A 7 -4.93 9.32 -15.00
N GLY A 8 -5.51 9.42 -16.21
CA GLY A 8 -4.74 9.50 -17.45
C GLY A 8 -4.80 10.82 -18.23
N SER A 9 -5.74 11.72 -17.94
CA SER A 9 -6.18 12.70 -18.96
C SER A 9 -6.17 14.19 -18.57
N GLY A 10 -5.41 14.63 -17.56
CA GLY A 10 -5.37 16.09 -17.30
C GLY A 10 -4.50 16.67 -16.18
N GLY A 11 -3.62 15.90 -15.57
CA GLY A 11 -2.68 16.39 -14.55
C GLY A 11 -1.34 15.70 -14.73
N GLU A 12 -0.26 16.40 -14.43
CA GLU A 12 1.10 15.86 -14.45
C GLU A 12 1.12 14.43 -13.85
N LYS A 13 1.78 13.48 -14.53
CA LYS A 13 1.91 12.08 -14.10
C LYS A 13 2.70 12.05 -12.79
N THR A 14 2.03 12.34 -11.69
CA THR A 14 2.67 12.51 -10.39
C THR A 14 2.95 11.14 -9.83
N ALA A 15 4.22 10.85 -9.57
CA ALA A 15 4.62 9.55 -9.04
C ALA A 15 4.03 9.32 -7.64
N VAL A 16 3.61 8.09 -7.35
CA VAL A 16 3.23 7.68 -6.00
C VAL A 16 4.50 7.32 -5.25
N VAL A 17 4.61 7.80 -4.01
CA VAL A 17 5.70 7.47 -3.09
C VAL A 17 5.15 6.57 -1.99
N LEU A 18 5.77 5.39 -1.85
CA LEU A 18 5.50 4.44 -0.78
C LEU A 18 6.78 4.22 0.04
N ASP A 19 6.74 4.58 1.31
CA ASP A 19 7.81 4.34 2.28
C ASP A 19 7.36 3.23 3.23
N LEU A 20 7.82 2.00 2.97
CA LEU A 20 7.46 0.79 3.72
C LEU A 20 8.35 0.64 4.96
N GLY A 21 7.78 0.88 6.14
CA GLY A 21 8.43 0.60 7.43
C GLY A 21 7.80 -0.59 8.15
N GLU A 22 8.47 -1.15 9.15
CA GLU A 22 7.96 -2.31 9.91
C GLU A 22 6.69 -2.00 10.69
N ALA A 23 6.62 -0.82 11.32
CA ALA A 23 5.45 -0.40 12.10
C ALA A 23 4.42 0.36 11.25
N PHE A 24 4.88 1.28 10.41
CA PHE A 24 4.03 2.17 9.62
C PHE A 24 4.53 2.30 8.19
N THR A 25 3.59 2.48 7.27
CA THR A 25 3.84 2.84 5.89
C THR A 25 3.35 4.25 5.65
N LYS A 26 4.17 5.08 5.02
CA LYS A 26 3.78 6.42 4.57
C LYS A 26 3.49 6.38 3.07
N CYS A 27 2.41 7.04 2.67
CA CYS A 27 1.91 7.07 1.30
C CYS A 27 1.53 8.48 0.88
N GLY A 28 1.90 8.87 -0.34
CA GLY A 28 1.57 10.19 -0.90
C GLY A 28 2.04 10.34 -2.34
N PHE A 29 2.02 11.57 -2.84
CA PHE A 29 2.48 11.89 -4.19
C PHE A 29 3.79 12.66 -4.14
N ALA A 30 4.65 12.43 -5.13
CA ALA A 30 5.90 13.16 -5.28
C ALA A 30 5.62 14.67 -5.47
N GLY A 31 6.38 15.52 -4.78
CA GLY A 31 6.23 16.98 -4.83
C GLY A 31 5.25 17.57 -3.81
N GLU A 32 4.50 16.75 -3.06
CA GLU A 32 3.69 17.24 -1.93
C GLU A 32 4.56 17.52 -0.69
N THR A 33 4.13 18.46 0.15
CA THR A 33 4.85 18.86 1.39
C THR A 33 4.93 17.73 2.44
N GLY A 34 4.10 16.71 2.33
CA GLY A 34 4.07 15.58 3.24
C GLY A 34 3.23 14.40 2.71
N PRO A 35 3.25 13.26 3.40
CA PRO A 35 2.45 12.10 2.99
C PRO A 35 0.96 12.41 3.16
N ARG A 36 0.13 11.89 2.26
CA ARG A 36 -1.34 11.95 2.39
C ARG A 36 -1.86 11.01 3.45
N CYS A 37 -1.14 9.92 3.71
CA CYS A 37 -1.52 8.90 4.67
C CYS A 37 -0.31 8.29 5.36
N ILE A 38 -0.51 7.95 6.64
CA ILE A 38 0.39 7.11 7.41
C ILE A 38 -0.50 6.01 8.00
N ILE A 39 -0.26 4.77 7.58
CA ILE A 39 -1.07 3.63 8.00
C ILE A 39 -0.20 2.58 8.68
N PRO A 40 -0.75 1.78 9.60
CA PRO A 40 -0.04 0.61 10.12
C PRO A 40 0.38 -0.34 8.99
N SER A 41 1.58 -0.89 9.06
CA SER A 41 2.11 -1.83 8.07
C SER A 41 1.59 -3.26 8.28
N GLU A 42 0.26 -3.39 8.30
CA GLU A 42 -0.43 -4.64 8.58
C GLU A 42 -1.58 -4.89 7.61
N ILE A 43 -1.88 -6.17 7.39
CA ILE A 43 -3.07 -6.64 6.66
C ILE A 43 -3.97 -7.45 7.59
N LYS A 44 -5.28 -7.41 7.33
CA LYS A 44 -6.28 -8.19 8.07
C LYS A 44 -6.74 -9.35 7.20
N LYS A 45 -6.41 -10.56 7.64
CA LYS A 45 -6.88 -11.78 6.99
C LYS A 45 -8.16 -12.28 7.65
N PRO A 46 -9.16 -12.77 6.90
CA PRO A 46 -10.40 -13.31 7.47
C PRO A 46 -10.15 -14.44 8.47
N ASP A 47 -9.14 -15.27 8.19
CA ASP A 47 -8.85 -16.49 8.96
C ASP A 47 -7.94 -16.24 10.18
N VAL A 48 -7.42 -15.02 10.35
CA VAL A 48 -6.46 -14.70 11.41
C VAL A 48 -7.01 -13.59 12.30
N SER A 49 -7.20 -13.91 13.58
CA SER A 49 -7.73 -12.95 14.56
C SER A 49 -6.82 -11.74 14.78
N LYS A 50 -5.51 -11.88 14.55
CA LYS A 50 -4.53 -10.80 14.72
C LYS A 50 -4.08 -10.27 13.34
N PRO A 51 -3.91 -8.94 13.20
CA PRO A 51 -3.30 -8.39 12.00
C PRO A 51 -1.90 -8.97 11.74
N VAL A 52 -1.57 -9.15 10.47
CA VAL A 52 -0.29 -9.70 10.04
C VAL A 52 0.57 -8.57 9.50
N LYS A 53 1.81 -8.44 10.01
CA LYS A 53 2.76 -7.44 9.52
C LYS A 53 3.14 -7.71 8.06
N VAL A 54 3.26 -6.67 7.25
CA VAL A 54 3.61 -6.78 5.83
C VAL A 54 5.11 -6.87 5.61
N VAL A 55 5.88 -6.05 6.34
CA VAL A 55 7.34 -6.08 6.29
C VAL A 55 7.84 -7.18 7.21
N GLN A 56 8.19 -8.33 6.62
CA GLN A 56 8.75 -9.48 7.32
C GLN A 56 10.02 -9.96 6.62
N TYR A 57 10.97 -10.45 7.42
CA TYR A 57 12.19 -11.07 6.96
C TYR A 57 12.12 -12.58 7.20
N ASN A 58 12.85 -13.36 6.41
CA ASN A 58 12.96 -14.83 6.56
C ASN A 58 11.64 -15.60 6.36
N ILE A 59 10.74 -15.07 5.52
CA ILE A 59 9.46 -15.68 5.13
C ILE A 59 9.56 -16.29 3.72
N ASN A 60 8.64 -17.21 3.40
CA ASN A 60 8.50 -17.73 2.05
C ASN A 60 8.13 -16.62 1.04
N THR A 61 8.69 -16.67 -0.17
CA THR A 61 8.50 -15.66 -1.21
C THR A 61 7.07 -15.56 -1.75
N GLU A 62 6.36 -16.68 -1.88
CA GLU A 62 4.97 -16.71 -2.34
C GLU A 62 4.05 -16.08 -1.30
N GLU A 63 4.34 -16.36 -0.02
CA GLU A 63 3.62 -15.78 1.10
C GLU A 63 3.86 -14.26 1.20
N LEU A 64 5.11 -13.82 1.11
CA LEU A 64 5.45 -12.39 1.08
C LEU A 64 4.77 -11.68 -0.10
N TYR A 65 4.75 -12.29 -1.28
CA TYR A 65 4.06 -11.76 -2.45
C TYR A 65 2.55 -11.60 -2.20
N SER A 66 1.92 -12.62 -1.59
CA SER A 66 0.51 -12.55 -1.21
C SER A 66 0.24 -11.38 -0.27
N TYR A 67 1.12 -11.15 0.73
CA TYR A 67 0.93 -10.11 1.73
C TYR A 67 1.09 -8.71 1.11
N LEU A 68 2.10 -8.52 0.26
CA LEU A 68 2.34 -7.27 -0.45
C LEU A 68 1.19 -6.94 -1.41
N LYS A 69 0.70 -7.94 -2.15
CA LYS A 69 -0.44 -7.76 -3.06
C LYS A 69 -1.68 -7.28 -2.31
N GLU A 70 -2.00 -7.93 -1.19
CA GLU A 70 -3.16 -7.58 -0.36
C GLU A 70 -3.01 -6.17 0.23
N PHE A 71 -1.82 -5.83 0.72
CA PHE A 71 -1.52 -4.51 1.26
C PHE A 71 -1.63 -3.39 0.22
N ILE A 72 -1.09 -3.58 -0.98
CA ILE A 72 -1.20 -2.61 -2.09
C ILE A 72 -2.65 -2.48 -2.53
N HIS A 73 -3.41 -3.59 -2.61
CA HIS A 73 -4.82 -3.53 -2.95
C HIS A 73 -5.61 -2.70 -1.93
N MET A 74 -5.38 -2.90 -0.64
CA MET A 74 -5.98 -2.08 0.43
C MET A 74 -5.61 -0.59 0.30
N LEU A 75 -4.37 -0.25 -0.08
CA LEU A 75 -3.93 1.14 -0.24
C LEU A 75 -4.72 1.89 -1.33
N TYR A 76 -5.11 1.22 -2.41
CA TYR A 76 -5.79 1.85 -3.55
C TYR A 76 -7.32 1.67 -3.55
N PHE A 77 -7.84 0.57 -3.01
CA PHE A 77 -9.22 0.12 -3.22
C PHE A 77 -10.00 -0.09 -1.93
N ARG A 78 -9.61 0.63 -0.88
CA ARG A 78 -10.18 0.58 0.47
C ARG A 78 -11.67 0.26 0.54
#